data_AF-A0A1C7M0F0-F1
#
_entry.id   AF-A0A1C7M0F0-F1
#
_cell.length_a   1.000
_cell.length_b   1.000
_cell.length_c   1.000
_cell.angle_alpha   90.00
_cell.angle_beta   90.00
_cell.angle_gamma   90.00
#
_symmetry.space_group_name_H-M   'P 1'
#
loop_
_entity.id
_entity.type
_entity.pdbx_description
1 polymer ?
#
loop_
_entity_poly.entity_id
_entity_poly.type
_entity_poly.pdbx_seq_one_letter_code
_entity_poly.pdbx_strand_id
1 'polypeptide(L)'
;MRALAGLHQTTAFGLTGLVAIDSYPKSQEVKAKYGVPVHVYKPEGCDTAADFEKKYGEKYWEEDEEIYDYLVKVEPARRAYEERSVKSVITGRRASQGADRANLQPLEVDNTGLLKLNPLFAWTFPFVDWYIKSNNVPHNKLLDQGYRSVGDWHSTVKSGEGDTGERAGRWAGKADKTECGLHVDYFKMKAAAQKRYVWDLSLEQQANANAHPPAPATTAA
;
A
#
# COMPACT_ATOMS: atom_id res chain seq x y z
N MET A 1 1.85 -7.57 18.83
CA MET A 1 0.69 -8.23 18.19
C MET A 1 1.24 -9.35 17.30
N ARG A 2 0.54 -10.49 17.14
CA ARG A 2 0.87 -11.46 16.08
C ARG A 2 0.17 -11.03 14.78
N ALA A 3 0.83 -11.24 13.63
CA ALA A 3 0.19 -11.06 12.33
C ALA A 3 -1.08 -11.93 12.23
N LEU A 4 -2.14 -11.38 11.64
CA LEU A 4 -3.36 -12.14 11.36
C LEU A 4 -3.04 -13.20 10.29
N ALA A 5 -3.51 -14.44 10.49
CA ALA A 5 -3.18 -15.54 9.57
C ALA A 5 -3.70 -15.23 8.15
N GLY A 6 -2.78 -15.11 7.18
CA GLY A 6 -3.07 -14.72 5.80
C GLY A 6 -2.92 -13.22 5.49
N LEU A 7 -2.55 -12.40 6.47
CA LEU A 7 -2.24 -10.98 6.34
C LEU A 7 -0.73 -10.77 6.57
N HIS A 8 0.00 -10.54 5.48
CA HIS A 8 1.42 -10.22 5.53
C HIS A 8 1.64 -8.71 5.35
N GLN A 9 2.90 -8.27 5.34
CA GLN A 9 3.22 -6.86 5.25
C GLN A 9 2.75 -6.28 3.91
N THR A 10 1.96 -5.22 4.07
CA THR A 10 1.46 -4.24 3.10
C THR A 10 1.55 -4.56 1.65
N THR A 11 0.43 -4.33 0.96
CA THR A 11 0.32 -3.76 -0.39
C THR A 11 -1.22 -3.58 -0.77
N ALA A 12 -1.71 -3.35 -2.03
CA ALA A 12 -3.13 -3.18 -2.48
C ALA A 12 -3.39 -3.26 -4.04
N PHE A 13 -4.51 -3.87 -4.51
CA PHE A 13 -4.89 -4.19 -5.92
C PHE A 13 -5.45 -3.04 -6.82
N GLY A 14 -5.24 -3.13 -8.16
CA GLY A 14 -5.93 -2.36 -9.21
C GLY A 14 -6.13 -3.15 -10.53
N LEU A 15 -7.22 -2.96 -11.28
CA LEU A 15 -7.77 -3.96 -12.22
C LEU A 15 -7.75 -3.56 -13.72
N THR A 16 -6.65 -2.97 -14.18
CA THR A 16 -6.17 -3.11 -15.58
C THR A 16 -4.66 -3.29 -15.54
N GLY A 17 -4.19 -4.52 -15.77
CA GLY A 17 -2.76 -4.87 -15.59
C GLY A 17 -2.37 -5.34 -14.19
N LEU A 18 -3.36 -5.61 -13.30
CA LEU A 18 -3.24 -6.35 -12.03
C LEU A 18 -1.85 -6.28 -11.38
N VAL A 19 -1.49 -5.06 -10.99
CA VAL A 19 -0.34 -4.77 -10.14
C VAL A 19 -0.70 -5.32 -8.75
N ALA A 20 -0.38 -6.60 -8.53
CA ALA A 20 -0.74 -7.32 -7.33
C ALA A 20 0.18 -6.89 -6.21
N ILE A 21 -0.44 -6.06 -5.41
CA ILE A 21 0.09 -5.48 -4.23
C ILE A 21 -0.96 -6.09 -3.20
N ASP A 22 -0.49 -6.99 -2.31
CA ASP A 22 -1.06 -7.78 -1.17
C ASP A 22 -2.11 -8.90 -1.36
N SER A 23 -2.28 -9.70 -0.29
CA SER A 23 -3.04 -10.95 -0.21
C SER A 23 -2.59 -11.93 -1.30
N TYR A 24 -1.29 -12.27 -1.32
CA TYR A 24 -0.73 -13.23 -2.27
C TYR A 24 -1.53 -14.55 -2.41
N PRO A 25 -2.06 -15.17 -1.33
CA PRO A 25 -2.96 -16.32 -1.47
C PRO A 25 -4.22 -16.00 -2.29
N LYS A 26 -4.87 -14.85 -2.03
CA LYS A 26 -6.05 -14.39 -2.78
C LYS A 26 -5.69 -14.02 -4.22
N SER A 27 -4.51 -13.47 -4.48
CA SER A 27 -4.07 -13.16 -5.84
C SER A 27 -3.84 -14.43 -6.68
N GLN A 28 -3.36 -15.52 -6.06
CA GLN A 28 -3.33 -16.82 -6.72
C GLN A 28 -4.74 -17.40 -6.95
N GLU A 29 -5.68 -17.28 -6.00
CA GLU A 29 -7.07 -17.70 -6.21
C GLU A 29 -7.76 -16.94 -7.37
N VAL A 30 -7.57 -15.61 -7.43
CA VAL A 30 -8.11 -14.76 -8.51
C VAL A 30 -7.48 -15.13 -9.85
N LYS A 31 -6.15 -15.27 -9.91
CA LYS A 31 -5.43 -15.77 -11.09
C LYS A 31 -5.96 -17.12 -11.56
N ALA A 32 -6.16 -18.07 -10.65
CA ALA A 32 -6.63 -19.41 -10.96
C ALA A 32 -8.08 -19.42 -11.49
N LYS A 33 -8.99 -18.64 -10.90
CA LYS A 33 -10.39 -18.59 -11.34
C LYS A 33 -10.57 -17.88 -12.69
N TYR A 34 -9.88 -16.76 -12.90
CA TYR A 34 -10.13 -15.88 -14.05
C TYR A 34 -9.13 -16.07 -15.20
N GLY A 35 -8.06 -16.85 -15.02
CA GLY A 35 -7.05 -17.09 -16.05
C GLY A 35 -6.21 -15.86 -16.43
N VAL A 36 -6.31 -14.77 -15.66
CA VAL A 36 -5.63 -13.49 -15.95
C VAL A 36 -4.23 -13.45 -15.34
N PRO A 37 -3.24 -12.86 -16.03
CA PRO A 37 -1.93 -12.62 -15.45
C PRO A 37 -2.02 -11.63 -14.28
N VAL A 38 -1.17 -11.85 -13.29
CA VAL A 38 -1.06 -11.03 -12.09
C VAL A 38 0.41 -10.64 -11.94
N HIS A 39 0.70 -9.34 -11.97
CA HIS A 39 2.05 -8.79 -11.94
C HIS A 39 2.35 -8.26 -10.53
N VAL A 40 3.17 -8.97 -9.77
CA VAL A 40 3.53 -8.56 -8.40
C VAL A 40 4.68 -7.56 -8.45
N TYR A 41 4.55 -6.45 -7.73
CA TYR A 41 5.60 -5.47 -7.53
C TYR A 41 5.86 -5.28 -6.04
N LYS A 42 7.14 -5.11 -5.68
CA LYS A 42 7.65 -5.03 -4.31
C LYS A 42 8.45 -3.73 -4.12
N PRO A 43 8.72 -3.30 -2.87
CA PRO A 43 9.66 -2.21 -2.58
C PRO A 43 11.01 -2.47 -3.27
N GLU A 44 11.66 -1.40 -3.75
CA GLU A 44 12.91 -1.53 -4.49
C GLU A 44 14.03 -2.20 -3.67
N GLY A 45 14.56 -3.30 -4.20
CA GLY A 45 15.61 -4.09 -3.56
C GLY A 45 15.15 -4.94 -2.37
N CYS A 46 13.84 -5.17 -2.18
CA CYS A 46 13.30 -6.00 -1.10
C CYS A 46 12.46 -7.16 -1.69
N ASP A 47 12.88 -8.41 -1.45
CA ASP A 47 12.11 -9.59 -1.89
C ASP A 47 11.11 -10.08 -0.82
N THR A 48 11.39 -9.78 0.44
CA THR A 48 10.59 -10.17 1.61
C THR A 48 10.39 -8.99 2.57
N ALA A 49 9.49 -9.16 3.54
CA ALA A 49 9.35 -8.22 4.66
C ALA A 49 10.67 -8.09 5.46
N ALA A 50 11.39 -9.20 5.67
CA ALA A 50 12.66 -9.21 6.38
C ALA A 50 13.76 -8.41 5.65
N ASP A 51 13.76 -8.38 4.31
CA ASP A 51 14.68 -7.53 3.54
C ASP A 51 14.35 -6.04 3.73
N PHE A 52 13.06 -5.70 3.79
CA PHE A 52 12.61 -4.34 4.08
C PHE A 52 12.97 -3.92 5.50
N GLU A 53 12.70 -4.77 6.50
CA GLU A 53 13.04 -4.53 7.91
C GLU A 53 14.56 -4.42 8.11
N LYS A 54 15.37 -5.22 7.41
CA LYS A 54 16.83 -5.11 7.40
C LYS A 54 17.34 -3.82 6.76
N LYS A 55 16.64 -3.28 5.77
CA LYS A 55 17.06 -2.09 4.99
C LYS A 55 16.58 -0.77 5.60
N TYR A 56 15.39 -0.76 6.22
CA TYR A 56 14.73 0.46 6.70
C TYR A 56 14.43 0.43 8.21
N GLY A 57 14.63 -0.70 8.90
CA GLY A 57 14.28 -0.88 10.31
C GLY A 57 12.99 -1.67 10.50
N GLU A 58 12.91 -2.42 11.61
CA GLU A 58 11.66 -3.03 12.05
C GLU A 58 10.60 -1.96 12.28
N LYS A 59 9.37 -2.22 11.84
CA LYS A 59 8.23 -1.32 12.05
C LYS A 59 8.38 0.13 11.58
N TYR A 60 9.09 0.37 10.47
CA TYR A 60 9.28 1.72 9.90
C TYR A 60 7.99 2.58 9.75
N TRP A 61 6.80 1.98 9.68
CA TRP A 61 5.51 2.68 9.73
C TRP A 61 5.18 3.40 11.05
N GLU A 62 5.86 3.05 12.15
CA GLU A 62 5.81 3.76 13.46
C GLU A 62 6.78 4.96 13.47
N GLU A 63 7.85 4.93 12.66
CA GLU A 63 8.83 6.02 12.54
C GLU A 63 8.39 7.09 11.52
N ASP A 64 8.04 6.67 10.30
CA ASP A 64 7.67 7.57 9.20
C ASP A 64 6.64 6.92 8.27
N GLU A 65 5.35 7.15 8.56
CA GLU A 65 4.25 6.57 7.78
C GLU A 65 4.16 7.13 6.35
N GLU A 66 4.56 8.38 6.09
CA GLU A 66 4.49 8.97 4.75
C GLU A 66 5.53 8.31 3.83
N ILE A 67 6.75 8.14 4.34
CA ILE A 67 7.81 7.46 3.58
C ILE A 67 7.57 5.95 3.52
N TYR A 68 7.02 5.34 4.57
CA TYR A 68 6.55 3.96 4.50
C TYR A 68 5.55 3.74 3.35
N ASP A 69 4.44 4.50 3.33
CA ASP A 69 3.43 4.41 2.26
C ASP A 69 4.03 4.67 0.88
N TYR A 70 5.01 5.57 0.75
CA TYR A 70 5.72 5.79 -0.50
C TYR A 70 6.48 4.53 -0.95
N LEU A 71 7.37 4.01 -0.10
CA LEU A 71 8.28 2.91 -0.42
C LEU A 71 7.55 1.59 -0.71
N VAL A 72 6.44 1.32 -0.01
CA VAL A 72 5.74 0.03 -0.13
C VAL A 72 4.47 0.06 -0.98
N LYS A 73 3.98 1.24 -1.39
CA LYS A 73 2.76 1.37 -2.21
C LYS A 73 3.00 2.22 -3.45
N VAL A 74 3.48 3.45 -3.27
CA VAL A 74 3.49 4.46 -4.34
C VAL A 74 4.61 4.25 -5.35
N GLU A 75 5.84 4.02 -4.90
CA GLU A 75 6.97 3.70 -5.77
C GLU A 75 6.72 2.42 -6.57
N PRO A 76 6.38 1.26 -5.96
CA PRO A 76 6.23 0.02 -6.72
C PRO A 76 5.06 0.08 -7.71
N ALA A 77 3.96 0.74 -7.36
CA ALA A 77 2.84 0.95 -8.26
C ALA A 77 3.22 1.86 -9.44
N ARG A 78 3.95 2.96 -9.21
CA ARG A 78 4.37 3.85 -10.28
C ARG A 78 5.35 3.18 -11.23
N ARG A 79 6.36 2.49 -10.70
CA ARG A 79 7.32 1.71 -11.50
C ARG A 79 6.62 0.63 -12.33
N ALA A 80 5.61 -0.04 -11.77
CA ALA A 80 4.78 -0.98 -12.51
C ALA A 80 4.05 -0.33 -13.70
N TYR A 81 3.49 0.88 -13.53
CA TYR A 81 2.82 1.59 -14.62
C TYR A 81 3.80 1.99 -15.72
N GLU A 82 5.02 2.41 -15.36
CA GLU A 82 6.05 2.81 -16.32
C GLU A 82 6.62 1.59 -17.08
N GLU A 83 7.05 0.53 -16.39
CA GLU A 83 7.56 -0.71 -16.99
C GLU A 83 6.52 -1.44 -17.88
N ARG A 84 5.23 -1.25 -17.62
CA ARG A 84 4.14 -1.85 -18.41
C ARG A 84 3.47 -0.84 -19.35
N SER A 85 3.99 0.38 -19.48
CA SER A 85 3.46 1.44 -20.34
C SER A 85 1.98 1.77 -20.12
N VAL A 86 1.48 1.58 -18.89
CA VAL A 86 0.09 1.78 -18.50
C VAL A 86 -0.31 3.25 -18.64
N LYS A 87 -1.44 3.49 -19.32
CA LYS A 87 -2.04 4.83 -19.48
C LYS A 87 -3.32 5.02 -18.66
N SER A 88 -3.94 3.92 -18.22
CA SER A 88 -5.17 3.94 -17.43
C SER A 88 -5.25 2.75 -16.47
N VAL A 89 -5.69 3.01 -15.24
CA VAL A 89 -5.93 2.02 -14.20
C VAL A 89 -7.40 1.98 -13.78
N ILE A 90 -7.98 0.79 -13.67
CA ILE A 90 -9.26 0.59 -12.98
C ILE A 90 -9.02 0.50 -11.47
N THR A 91 -9.78 1.28 -10.70
CA THR A 91 -9.73 1.25 -9.22
C THR A 91 -11.05 0.78 -8.61
N GLY A 92 -10.97 0.22 -7.39
CA GLY A 92 -12.13 -0.15 -6.58
C GLY A 92 -12.68 0.96 -5.68
N ARG A 93 -12.34 2.24 -5.95
CA ARG A 93 -12.82 3.40 -5.18
C ARG A 93 -14.31 3.64 -5.45
N ARG A 94 -15.09 3.90 -4.39
CA ARG A 94 -16.55 4.13 -4.47
C ARG A 94 -16.99 5.26 -3.55
N ALA A 95 -17.97 6.07 -3.96
CA ALA A 95 -18.45 7.23 -3.21
C ALA A 95 -19.02 6.84 -1.83
N SER A 96 -19.66 5.67 -1.73
CA SER A 96 -20.19 5.13 -0.46
C SER A 96 -19.11 4.79 0.59
N GLN A 97 -17.81 4.96 0.27
CA GLN A 97 -16.71 4.73 1.20
C GLN A 97 -16.36 5.97 2.04
N GLY A 98 -16.99 7.13 1.77
CA GLY A 98 -16.91 8.34 2.59
C GLY A 98 -15.59 9.10 2.51
N ALA A 99 -15.45 10.12 3.37
CA ALA A 99 -14.32 11.06 3.38
C ALA A 99 -14.03 11.61 1.96
N ASP A 100 -12.77 11.67 1.56
CA ASP A 100 -12.33 12.15 0.24
C ASP A 100 -12.95 11.39 -0.95
N ARG A 101 -13.50 10.18 -0.72
CA ARG A 101 -14.21 9.42 -1.76
C ARG A 101 -15.60 9.94 -2.06
N ALA A 102 -16.22 10.74 -1.19
CA ALA A 102 -17.59 11.22 -1.39
C ALA A 102 -17.79 12.01 -2.70
N ASN A 103 -16.75 12.74 -3.14
CA ASN A 103 -16.78 13.57 -4.36
C ASN A 103 -16.12 12.90 -5.59
N LEU A 104 -15.89 11.58 -5.53
CA LEU A 104 -15.29 10.79 -6.60
C LEU A 104 -15.98 10.98 -7.95
N GLN A 105 -15.17 11.19 -8.98
CA GLN A 105 -15.63 11.13 -10.37
C GLN A 105 -15.49 9.70 -10.92
N PRO A 106 -16.34 9.30 -11.90
CA PRO A 106 -16.21 8.01 -12.56
C PRO A 106 -14.88 7.86 -13.30
N LEU A 107 -14.33 8.98 -13.81
CA LEU A 107 -13.03 9.07 -14.47
C LEU A 107 -12.26 10.25 -13.87
N GLU A 108 -11.04 10.01 -13.44
CA GLU A 108 -10.11 11.02 -12.93
C GLU A 108 -8.81 10.99 -13.73
N VAL A 109 -8.04 12.09 -13.68
CA VAL A 109 -6.64 12.12 -14.14
C VAL A 109 -5.81 12.54 -12.92
N ASP A 110 -4.77 11.77 -12.58
CA ASP A 110 -3.85 12.22 -11.53
C ASP A 110 -2.78 13.17 -12.08
N ASN A 111 -2.02 13.78 -11.17
CA ASN A 111 -0.99 14.76 -11.54
C ASN A 111 0.14 14.19 -12.41
N THR A 112 0.30 12.87 -12.49
CA THR A 112 1.26 12.21 -13.38
C THR A 112 0.72 11.98 -14.79
N GLY A 113 -0.53 12.37 -15.06
CA GLY A 113 -1.24 12.12 -16.31
C GLY A 113 -1.86 10.73 -16.41
N LEU A 114 -1.88 9.94 -15.33
CA LEU A 114 -2.48 8.61 -15.33
C LEU A 114 -4.01 8.72 -15.21
N LEU A 115 -4.73 8.08 -16.14
CA LEU A 115 -6.18 7.98 -16.06
C LEU A 115 -6.59 6.96 -14.98
N LYS A 116 -7.57 7.30 -14.15
CA LYS A 116 -8.14 6.43 -13.10
C LYS A 116 -9.63 6.25 -13.34
N LEU A 117 -10.03 5.04 -13.73
CA LEU A 117 -11.43 4.68 -13.97
C LEU A 117 -12.02 4.00 -12.73
N ASN A 118 -13.14 4.51 -12.23
CA ASN A 118 -13.84 4.02 -11.05
C ASN A 118 -15.21 3.43 -11.48
N PRO A 119 -15.24 2.24 -12.11
CA PRO A 119 -16.47 1.70 -12.71
C PRO A 119 -17.56 1.39 -11.66
N LEU A 120 -17.16 1.18 -10.40
CA LEU A 120 -18.04 0.94 -9.27
C LEU A 120 -18.30 2.20 -8.43
N PHE A 121 -18.01 3.42 -8.94
CA PHE A 121 -18.05 4.64 -8.12
C PHE A 121 -19.38 4.83 -7.37
N ALA A 122 -20.52 4.55 -8.03
CA ALA A 122 -21.86 4.67 -7.47
C ALA A 122 -22.35 3.43 -6.70
N TRP A 123 -21.59 2.33 -6.65
CA TRP A 123 -22.04 1.10 -6.01
C TRP A 123 -21.91 1.20 -4.48
N THR A 124 -23.00 0.94 -3.77
CA THR A 124 -22.99 0.81 -2.31
C THR A 124 -22.36 -0.53 -1.89
N PHE A 125 -21.90 -0.62 -0.64
CA PHE A 125 -21.30 -1.86 -0.12
C PHE A 125 -22.25 -3.08 -0.20
N PRO A 126 -23.56 -2.97 0.16
CA PRO A 126 -24.51 -4.08 -0.04
C PRO A 126 -24.63 -4.55 -1.49
N PHE A 127 -24.48 -3.66 -2.48
CA PHE A 127 -24.57 -4.04 -3.89
C PHE A 127 -23.31 -4.76 -4.38
N VAL A 128 -22.13 -4.37 -3.87
CA VAL A 128 -20.88 -5.13 -4.08
C VAL A 128 -20.97 -6.53 -3.45
N ASP A 129 -21.44 -6.63 -2.21
CA ASP A 129 -21.62 -7.91 -1.50
C ASP A 129 -22.64 -8.83 -2.19
N TRP A 130 -23.77 -8.28 -2.63
CA TRP A 130 -24.75 -8.98 -3.47
C TRP A 130 -24.09 -9.55 -4.74
N TYR A 131 -23.36 -8.73 -5.49
CA TYR A 131 -22.72 -9.17 -6.73
C TYR A 131 -21.68 -10.27 -6.50
N ILE A 132 -20.87 -10.13 -5.43
CA ILE A 132 -19.88 -11.15 -5.03
C ILE A 132 -20.57 -12.50 -4.79
N LYS A 133 -21.65 -12.51 -4.01
CA LYS A 133 -22.42 -13.72 -3.66
C LYS A 133 -23.12 -14.31 -4.89
N SER A 134 -23.85 -13.50 -5.66
CA SER A 134 -24.61 -13.95 -6.82
C SER A 134 -23.74 -14.50 -7.96
N ASN A 135 -22.48 -14.06 -8.08
CA ASN A 135 -21.56 -14.48 -9.15
C ASN A 135 -20.43 -15.39 -8.65
N ASN A 136 -20.47 -15.85 -7.39
CA ASN A 136 -19.43 -16.66 -6.75
C ASN A 136 -18.02 -16.06 -6.91
N VAL A 137 -17.87 -14.74 -6.75
CA VAL A 137 -16.58 -14.04 -6.85
C VAL A 137 -15.72 -14.39 -5.64
N PRO A 138 -14.44 -14.80 -5.80
CA PRO A 138 -13.57 -15.07 -4.67
C PRO A 138 -13.29 -13.80 -3.87
N HIS A 139 -13.84 -13.71 -2.66
CA HIS A 139 -13.60 -12.59 -1.74
C HIS A 139 -12.59 -12.96 -0.65
N ASN A 140 -12.03 -11.96 0.04
CA ASN A 140 -11.11 -12.20 1.15
C ASN A 140 -11.89 -12.72 2.37
N LYS A 141 -11.48 -13.87 2.95
CA LYS A 141 -12.11 -14.51 4.12
C LYS A 141 -12.14 -13.63 5.38
N LEU A 142 -11.35 -12.55 5.41
CA LEU A 142 -11.40 -11.54 6.47
C LEU A 142 -12.71 -10.72 6.44
N LEU A 143 -13.37 -10.60 5.27
CA LEU A 143 -14.69 -9.98 5.16
C LEU A 143 -15.70 -10.72 6.05
N ASP A 144 -15.70 -12.05 6.00
CA ASP A 144 -16.55 -12.93 6.81
C ASP A 144 -16.26 -12.80 8.32
N GLN A 145 -15.10 -12.25 8.69
CA GLN A 145 -14.68 -12.01 10.08
C GLN A 145 -14.93 -10.57 10.55
N GLY A 146 -15.52 -9.71 9.72
CA GLY A 146 -15.86 -8.31 10.03
C GLY A 146 -14.90 -7.25 9.47
N TYR A 147 -13.90 -7.62 8.67
CA TYR A 147 -12.98 -6.66 8.03
C TYR A 147 -13.55 -6.18 6.69
N ARG A 148 -14.36 -5.11 6.68
CA ARG A 148 -14.99 -4.58 5.45
C ARG A 148 -14.01 -3.79 4.56
N SER A 149 -12.90 -3.32 5.12
CA SER A 149 -11.79 -2.74 4.36
C SER A 149 -10.47 -3.32 4.85
N VAL A 150 -9.70 -3.93 3.95
CA VAL A 150 -8.42 -4.56 4.25
C VAL A 150 -7.28 -3.77 3.62
N GLY A 151 -6.18 -3.65 4.34
CA GLY A 151 -4.86 -3.31 3.83
C GLY A 151 -3.82 -4.01 4.69
N ASP A 152 -2.73 -3.32 4.97
CA ASP A 152 -1.60 -3.76 5.77
C ASP A 152 -2.03 -4.30 7.14
N TRP A 153 -1.43 -5.40 7.61
CA TRP A 153 -1.83 -6.08 8.85
C TRP A 153 -1.75 -5.21 10.11
N HIS A 154 -0.84 -4.24 10.14
CA HIS A 154 -0.60 -3.32 11.26
C HIS A 154 -1.55 -2.11 11.29
N SER A 155 -2.24 -1.81 10.18
CA SER A 155 -3.13 -0.64 10.02
C SER A 155 -4.55 -1.02 9.58
N THR A 156 -4.92 -2.28 9.82
CA THR A 156 -6.23 -2.86 9.50
C THR A 156 -6.84 -3.49 10.76
N VAL A 157 -7.95 -2.93 11.23
CA VAL A 157 -8.80 -3.51 12.30
C VAL A 157 -10.18 -3.85 11.75
N LYS A 158 -11.01 -4.55 12.53
CA LYS A 158 -12.40 -4.83 12.14
C LYS A 158 -13.18 -3.52 12.03
N SER A 159 -14.11 -3.45 11.08
CA SER A 159 -15.10 -2.37 11.07
C SER A 159 -15.99 -2.51 12.30
N GLY A 160 -16.34 -1.39 12.94
CA GLY A 160 -17.23 -1.42 14.11
C GLY A 160 -18.64 -1.90 13.76
N GLU A 161 -19.37 -2.38 14.76
CA GLU A 161 -20.81 -2.66 14.60
C GLU A 161 -21.59 -1.36 14.32
N GLY A 162 -22.71 -1.48 13.59
CA GLY A 162 -23.50 -0.33 13.15
C GLY A 162 -22.95 0.41 11.92
N ASP A 163 -23.35 1.67 11.76
CA ASP A 163 -23.04 2.51 10.59
C ASP A 163 -21.76 3.34 10.79
N THR A 164 -20.68 2.68 11.20
CA THR A 164 -19.36 3.33 11.34
C THR A 164 -18.68 3.60 9.99
N GLY A 165 -19.22 3.08 8.89
CA GLY A 165 -18.68 3.16 7.55
C GLY A 165 -17.76 1.99 7.15
N GLU A 166 -17.73 1.66 5.86
CA GLU A 166 -16.94 0.54 5.32
C GLU A 166 -15.44 0.61 5.69
N ARG A 167 -14.88 1.82 5.71
CA ARG A 167 -13.46 2.08 5.97
C ARG A 167 -13.13 2.39 7.44
N ALA A 168 -14.10 2.27 8.37
CA ALA A 168 -13.88 2.52 9.81
C ALA A 168 -12.70 1.73 10.42
N GLY A 169 -12.42 0.54 9.87
CA GLY A 169 -11.29 -0.30 10.28
C GLY A 169 -9.92 0.15 9.78
N ARG A 170 -9.82 1.29 9.10
CA ARG A 170 -8.56 1.87 8.58
C ARG A 170 -8.16 3.06 9.44
N TRP A 171 -6.85 3.23 9.67
CA TRP A 171 -6.25 4.38 10.35
C TRP A 171 -6.79 4.63 11.77
N ALA A 172 -7.13 3.57 12.50
CA ALA A 172 -7.52 3.66 13.90
C ALA A 172 -6.50 4.48 14.71
N GLY A 173 -6.96 5.56 15.34
CA GLY A 173 -6.10 6.50 16.08
C GLY A 173 -5.45 7.63 15.27
N LYS A 174 -5.75 7.79 13.97
CA LYS A 174 -5.16 8.83 13.11
C LYS A 174 -6.26 9.68 12.46
N ALA A 175 -6.53 10.86 13.03
CA ALA A 175 -7.61 11.75 12.57
C ALA A 175 -7.37 12.33 11.17
N ASP A 176 -6.12 12.65 10.84
CA ASP A 176 -5.77 13.40 9.62
C ASP A 176 -5.59 12.52 8.37
N LYS A 177 -5.68 11.18 8.50
CA LYS A 177 -5.41 10.24 7.40
C LYS A 177 -6.70 9.62 6.85
N THR A 178 -7.23 10.26 5.81
CA THR A 178 -8.45 9.88 5.09
C THR A 178 -8.21 9.06 3.83
N GLU A 179 -6.96 8.98 3.35
CA GLU A 179 -6.60 8.19 2.16
C GLU A 179 -5.26 7.44 2.24
N CYS A 180 -5.09 6.54 1.28
CA CYS A 180 -3.84 5.83 1.01
C CYS A 180 -2.97 6.62 0.02
N GLY A 181 -1.64 6.55 0.16
CA GLY A 181 -0.67 7.21 -0.74
C GLY A 181 -0.87 6.96 -2.24
N LEU A 182 -1.50 5.84 -2.64
CA LEU A 182 -1.85 5.53 -4.03
C LEU A 182 -2.85 6.51 -4.69
N HIS A 183 -3.51 7.35 -3.88
CA HIS A 183 -4.58 8.25 -4.32
C HIS A 183 -4.33 9.72 -3.98
N VAL A 184 -3.12 10.07 -3.51
CA VAL A 184 -2.69 11.45 -3.26
C VAL A 184 -1.66 11.90 -4.31
N ASP A 185 -1.09 13.09 -4.13
CA ASP A 185 -0.08 13.66 -5.03
C ASP A 185 1.22 12.82 -5.06
N TYR A 186 1.51 12.20 -6.22
CA TYR A 186 2.72 11.39 -6.42
C TYR A 186 4.02 12.19 -6.27
N PHE A 187 4.08 13.39 -6.85
CA PHE A 187 5.30 14.21 -6.85
C PHE A 187 5.64 14.74 -5.46
N LYS A 188 4.62 15.08 -4.64
CA LYS A 188 4.79 15.43 -3.24
C LYS A 188 5.41 14.29 -2.45
N MET A 189 4.84 13.08 -2.53
CA MET A 189 5.37 11.91 -1.80
C MET A 189 6.77 11.52 -2.29
N LYS A 190 7.02 11.61 -3.60
CA LYS A 190 8.35 11.40 -4.18
C LYS A 190 9.38 12.40 -3.63
N ALA A 191 9.04 13.68 -3.59
CA ALA A 191 9.92 14.72 -3.06
C ALA A 191 10.19 14.54 -1.56
N ALA A 192 9.18 14.13 -0.77
CA ALA A 192 9.36 13.78 0.63
C ALA A 192 10.34 12.61 0.81
N ALA A 193 10.15 11.50 0.06
CA ALA A 193 11.02 10.34 0.13
C ALA A 193 12.46 10.62 -0.33
N GLN A 194 12.63 11.41 -1.40
CA GLN A 194 13.95 11.85 -1.86
C GLN A 194 14.64 12.72 -0.80
N LYS A 195 13.92 13.65 -0.17
CA LYS A 195 14.47 14.48 0.91
C LYS A 195 14.89 13.63 2.11
N ARG A 196 14.09 12.62 2.49
CA ARG A 196 14.42 11.69 3.58
C ARG A 196 15.67 10.87 3.27
N TYR A 197 15.76 10.28 2.07
CA TYR A 197 16.93 9.51 1.65
C TYR A 197 18.22 10.34 1.65
N VAL A 198 18.18 11.59 1.16
CA VAL A 198 19.34 12.50 1.21
C VAL A 198 19.73 12.87 2.64
N TRP A 199 18.74 13.02 3.53
CA TRP A 199 18.97 13.27 4.96
C TRP A 199 19.67 12.09 5.63
N ASP A 200 19.16 10.86 5.43
CA ASP A 200 19.73 9.66 6.05
C ASP A 200 21.18 9.40 5.56
N LEU A 201 21.45 9.56 4.25
CA LEU A 201 22.82 9.53 3.71
C LEU A 201 23.75 10.58 4.36
N SER A 202 23.23 11.78 4.66
CA SER A 202 24.02 12.83 5.31
C SER A 202 24.37 12.47 6.77
N LEU A 203 23.48 11.75 7.46
CA LEU A 203 23.74 11.25 8.81
C LEU A 203 24.77 10.11 8.80
N GLU A 204 24.68 9.18 7.84
CA GLU A 204 25.69 8.13 7.66
C GLU A 204 27.08 8.72 7.35
N GLN A 205 27.15 9.73 6.47
CA GLN A 205 28.40 10.43 6.16
C GLN A 205 28.99 11.14 7.39
N GLN A 206 28.16 11.79 8.21
CA GLN A 206 28.61 12.41 9.47
C GLN A 206 29.05 11.37 10.50
N ALA A 207 28.33 10.26 10.65
CA ALA A 207 28.70 9.17 11.55
C ALA A 207 30.04 8.54 11.14
N ASN A 208 30.25 8.29 9.84
CA ASN A 208 31.51 7.76 9.30
C ASN A 208 32.67 8.76 9.43
N ALA A 209 32.43 10.07 9.27
CA ALA A 209 33.44 11.10 9.48
C ALA A 209 33.83 11.28 10.96
N ASN A 210 32.89 11.02 11.88
CA ASN A 210 33.10 11.08 13.32
C ASN A 210 33.65 9.76 13.91
N ALA A 211 33.65 8.67 13.15
CA ALA A 211 34.28 7.42 13.54
C ALA A 211 35.81 7.60 13.58
N HIS A 212 36.37 7.64 14.78
CA HIS A 212 37.81 7.80 14.97
C HIS A 212 38.56 6.64 14.29
N PRO A 213 39.64 6.90 13.52
CA PRO A 213 40.45 5.83 12.96
C PRO A 213 41.00 4.96 14.11
N PRO A 214 41.16 3.63 13.90
CA PRO A 214 41.73 2.76 14.92
C PRO A 214 43.11 3.29 15.33
N ALA A 215 43.36 3.37 16.64
CA ALA A 215 44.63 3.84 17.16
C ALA A 215 45.79 3.04 16.52
N PRO A 216 46.87 3.71 16.07
CA PRO A 216 47.96 3.03 15.38
C PRO A 216 48.52 1.93 16.28
N ALA A 217 48.61 0.71 15.74
CA ALA A 217 49.08 -0.44 16.49
C ALA A 217 50.48 -0.19 17.00
N THR A 218 50.63 -0.11 18.33
CA THR A 218 51.93 0.02 19.00
C THR A 218 52.71 -1.28 18.85
N THR A 219 53.52 -1.37 17.80
CA THR A 219 54.55 -2.40 17.67
C THR A 219 55.60 -2.19 18.76
N ALA A 220 55.45 -2.92 19.87
CA ALA A 220 56.53 -3.09 20.83
C ALA A 220 57.67 -3.86 20.15
N ALA A 221 58.90 -3.37 20.33
CA ALA A 221 60.13 -3.96 19.82
C ALA A 221 60.71 -4.99 20.81
#